data_AF-A0A7C9ERV0-F1
#
_entry.id   AF-A0A7C9ERV0-F1
#
_cell.length_a   1.000
_cell.length_b   1.000
_cell.length_c   1.000
_cell.angle_alpha   90.00
_cell.angle_beta   90.00
_cell.angle_gamma   90.00
#
_symmetry.space_group_name_H-M   'P 1'
#
loop_
_entity.id
_entity.type
_entity.pdbx_description
1 polymer ?
#
loop_
_entity_poly.entity_id
_entity_poly.type
_entity_poly.pdbx_seq_one_letter_code
_entity_poly.pdbx_strand_id
1 'polypeptide(L)'
;AKYGKKWVRTRTIMDNFDPRWNEQYTWQVYDPCTVLTIGVFENWRMFADPGEEKPDCHLGKIRIRVSTLESNKVYTNSYPLLVLHRSGLKKMGEIELAVRFVCPSLLPDTCAIYGQPLLPRMH
;
A
#
# COMPACT_ATOMS: atom_id res chain seq x y z
N ALA A 1 -18.70 -2.68 3.41
CA ALA A 1 -17.40 -3.02 2.77
C ALA A 1 -16.39 -3.39 3.84
N LYS A 2 -15.74 -4.57 3.76
CA LYS A 2 -14.93 -5.24 4.81
C LYS A 2 -13.82 -4.37 5.46
N TYR A 3 -13.42 -3.26 4.85
CA TYR A 3 -12.35 -2.38 5.35
C TYR A 3 -12.67 -0.88 5.43
N GLY A 4 -13.84 -0.41 4.96
CA GLY A 4 -14.13 1.04 4.81
C GLY A 4 -13.13 1.78 3.88
N LYS A 5 -13.33 3.08 3.65
CA LYS A 5 -12.30 3.93 2.99
C LYS A 5 -11.18 4.24 3.99
N LYS A 6 -10.24 3.32 4.19
CA LYS A 6 -9.01 3.56 4.98
C LYS A 6 -7.87 4.04 4.07
N TRP A 7 -8.13 5.08 3.28
CA TRP A 7 -7.07 5.76 2.54
C TRP A 7 -6.48 6.83 3.45
N VAL A 8 -5.16 6.76 3.62
CA VAL A 8 -4.40 7.81 4.30
C VAL A 8 -3.49 8.44 3.25
N ARG A 9 -3.41 9.77 3.27
CA ARG A 9 -2.51 10.54 2.40
C ARG A 9 -1.48 11.22 3.31
N THR A 10 -0.22 11.08 2.95
CA THR A 10 0.89 11.78 3.61
C THR A 10 0.87 13.28 3.26
N ARG A 11 1.62 14.09 4.01
CA ARG A 11 1.82 15.50 3.62
C ARG A 11 2.52 15.61 2.26
N THR A 12 2.23 16.65 1.50
CA THR A 12 3.02 16.96 0.29
C THR A 12 4.32 17.66 0.71
N ILE A 13 5.46 17.17 0.23
CA ILE A 13 6.76 17.83 0.37
C ILE A 13 7.08 18.47 -0.97
N MET A 14 7.32 19.78 -0.97
CA MET A 14 7.59 20.55 -2.18
C MET A 14 9.10 20.68 -2.42
N ASP A 15 9.49 20.90 -3.67
CA ASP A 15 10.84 21.26 -4.11
C ASP A 15 11.96 20.34 -3.59
N ASN A 16 11.69 19.03 -3.50
CA ASN A 16 12.65 18.05 -3.01
C ASN A 16 12.58 16.72 -3.79
N PHE A 17 13.72 16.27 -4.31
CA PHE A 17 13.88 14.98 -5.00
C PHE A 17 14.19 13.80 -4.07
N ASP A 18 14.53 14.05 -2.80
CA ASP A 18 14.66 13.07 -1.70
C ASP A 18 13.67 13.38 -0.56
N PRO A 19 12.35 13.29 -0.80
CA PRO A 19 11.34 13.62 0.21
C PRO A 19 11.36 12.62 1.38
N ARG A 20 11.39 13.14 2.61
CA ARG A 20 11.33 12.35 3.85
C ARG A 20 10.07 12.67 4.63
N TRP A 21 9.07 11.80 4.50
CA TRP A 21 7.81 11.96 5.24
C TRP A 21 7.98 11.63 6.73
N ASN A 22 8.61 10.50 7.04
CA ASN A 22 8.75 9.97 8.41
C ASN A 22 7.40 9.90 9.14
N GLU A 23 6.34 9.54 8.41
CA GLU A 23 4.98 9.43 8.93
C GLU A 23 4.66 7.94 9.17
N GLN A 24 4.12 7.64 10.36
CA GLN A 24 3.69 6.30 10.72
C GLN A 24 2.17 6.25 10.86
N TYR A 25 1.58 5.23 10.25
CA TYR A 25 0.14 4.98 10.34
C TYR A 25 -0.12 3.55 10.80
N THR A 26 -1.23 3.36 11.51
CA THR A 26 -1.65 2.05 12.01
C THR A 26 -3.14 1.90 11.82
N TRP A 27 -3.54 0.76 11.27
CA TRP A 27 -4.95 0.43 11.06
C TRP A 27 -5.18 -1.05 11.34
N GLN A 28 -6.39 -1.37 11.78
CA GLN A 28 -6.80 -2.76 11.96
C GLN A 28 -6.99 -3.45 10.60
N VAL A 29 -6.44 -4.65 10.47
CA VAL A 29 -6.58 -5.56 9.33
C VAL A 29 -7.34 -6.80 9.82
N TYR A 30 -8.34 -7.24 9.04
CA TYR A 30 -9.23 -8.35 9.42
C TYR A 30 -9.06 -9.60 8.54
N ASP A 31 -8.14 -9.57 7.57
CA ASP A 31 -7.89 -10.68 6.64
C ASP A 31 -6.41 -10.69 6.21
N PRO A 32 -5.69 -11.80 6.38
CA PRO A 32 -4.29 -11.93 5.94
C PRO A 32 -4.07 -11.72 4.44
N CYS A 33 -5.06 -11.98 3.59
CA CYS A 33 -5.00 -11.72 2.15
C CYS A 33 -5.14 -10.24 1.79
N THR A 34 -5.24 -9.34 2.77
CA THR A 34 -5.22 -7.89 2.55
C THR A 34 -3.93 -7.48 1.86
N VAL A 35 -4.04 -6.59 0.87
CA VAL A 35 -2.90 -6.00 0.17
C VAL A 35 -2.82 -4.52 0.52
N LEU A 36 -1.74 -4.13 1.21
CA LEU A 36 -1.40 -2.74 1.40
C LEU A 36 -0.93 -2.16 0.07
N THR A 37 -1.67 -1.19 -0.46
CA THR A 37 -1.31 -0.49 -1.69
C THR A 37 -0.82 0.90 -1.35
N ILE A 38 0.41 1.22 -1.75
CA ILE A 38 1.01 2.54 -1.62
C ILE A 38 1.07 3.14 -3.03
N GLY A 39 0.43 4.30 -3.21
CA GLY A 39 0.55 5.08 -4.43
C GLY A 39 1.35 6.33 -4.16
N VAL A 40 2.35 6.60 -4.98
CA VAL A 40 3.15 7.83 -4.94
C VAL A 40 2.71 8.73 -6.08
N PHE A 41 2.47 9.99 -5.75
CA PHE A 41 1.90 10.96 -6.65
C PHE A 41 2.60 12.31 -6.52
N GLU A 42 2.77 12.98 -7.65
CA GLU A 42 3.10 14.40 -7.70
C GLU A 42 1.81 15.22 -7.64
N ASN A 43 1.75 16.16 -6.70
CA ASN A 43 0.53 16.92 -6.40
C ASN A 43 0.38 18.10 -7.37
N TRP A 44 -0.07 17.82 -8.59
CA TRP A 44 -0.27 18.84 -9.61
C TRP A 44 -1.43 19.80 -9.34
N ARG A 45 -2.33 19.45 -8.41
CA ARG A 45 -3.42 20.33 -7.97
C ARG A 45 -2.91 21.60 -7.30
N MET A 46 -1.69 21.60 -6.76
CA MET A 46 -1.06 22.80 -6.21
C MET A 46 -0.76 23.86 -7.27
N PHE A 47 -0.69 23.47 -8.54
CA PHE A 47 -0.42 24.35 -9.68
C PHE A 47 -1.64 24.56 -10.57
N ALA A 48 -2.82 24.12 -10.13
CA ALA A 48 -4.06 24.32 -10.88
C ALA A 48 -4.66 25.69 -10.54
N ASP A 49 -5.17 26.38 -11.57
CA ASP A 49 -5.91 27.61 -11.38
C ASP A 49 -7.24 27.35 -10.65
N PRO A 50 -7.78 28.34 -9.90
CA PRO A 50 -9.06 28.18 -9.22
C PRO A 50 -10.18 27.88 -10.23
N GLY A 51 -10.67 26.63 -10.21
CA GLY A 51 -11.70 26.13 -11.13
C GLY A 51 -11.22 25.05 -12.11
N GLU A 52 -9.91 24.81 -12.18
CA GLU A 52 -9.33 23.74 -13.01
C GLU A 52 -9.01 22.50 -12.17
N GLU A 53 -9.56 21.34 -12.55
CA GLU A 53 -9.20 20.06 -11.93
C GLU A 53 -8.02 19.41 -12.66
N LYS A 54 -6.81 19.62 -12.14
CA LYS A 54 -5.62 18.90 -12.62
C LYS A 54 -5.44 17.60 -11.84
N PRO A 55 -5.49 16.41 -12.48
CA PRO A 55 -5.24 15.15 -11.78
C PRO A 55 -3.79 15.06 -11.31
N ASP A 56 -3.58 14.45 -10.14
CA ASP A 56 -2.24 14.16 -9.64
C ASP A 56 -1.48 13.24 -10.62
N CYS A 57 -0.20 13.54 -10.88
CA CYS A 57 0.63 12.69 -11.73
C CYS A 57 1.09 11.45 -10.95
N HIS A 58 0.88 10.26 -11.51
CA HIS A 58 1.24 9.00 -10.85
C HIS A 58 2.72 8.67 -11.04
N LEU A 59 3.47 8.60 -9.93
CA LEU A 59 4.91 8.30 -9.94
C LEU A 59 5.21 6.81 -9.72
N GLY A 60 4.29 6.07 -9.12
CA GLY A 60 4.45 4.62 -8.94
C GLY A 60 3.46 4.02 -7.95
N LYS A 61 3.31 2.70 -8.02
CA LYS A 61 2.42 1.92 -7.15
C LYS A 61 3.13 0.70 -6.61
N ILE A 62 3.07 0.52 -5.29
CA ILE A 62 3.62 -0.63 -4.58
C ILE A 62 2.47 -1.40 -3.94
N ARG A 63 2.57 -2.72 -3.93
CA ARG A 63 1.60 -3.63 -3.32
C ARG A 63 2.33 -4.59 -2.40
N ILE A 64 2.04 -4.53 -1.11
CA ILE A 64 2.60 -5.42 -0.10
C ILE A 64 1.47 -6.30 0.42
N ARG A 65 1.58 -7.62 0.21
CA ARG A 65 0.59 -8.57 0.69
C ARG A 65 0.86 -8.85 2.17
N VAL A 66 -0.14 -8.66 3.03
CA VAL A 66 0.04 -8.81 4.49
C VAL A 66 0.45 -10.25 4.84
N SER A 67 -0.06 -11.25 4.13
CA SER A 67 0.30 -12.65 4.35
C SER A 67 1.78 -13.00 4.08
N THR A 68 2.57 -12.11 3.49
CA THR A 68 4.03 -12.33 3.33
C THR A 68 4.84 -11.75 4.49
N LEU A 69 4.18 -11.12 5.47
CA LEU A 69 4.82 -10.49 6.61
C LEU A 69 4.68 -11.41 7.84
N GLU A 70 5.80 -11.67 8.49
CA GLU A 70 5.81 -12.31 9.81
C GLU A 70 5.20 -11.39 10.89
N SER A 71 4.49 -11.98 11.85
CA SER A 71 3.90 -11.24 12.96
C SER A 71 4.99 -10.61 13.85
N ASN A 72 4.79 -9.35 14.19
CA ASN A 72 5.65 -8.50 15.03
C ASN A 72 7.08 -8.28 14.52
N LYS A 73 7.37 -8.59 13.25
CA LYS A 73 8.65 -8.29 12.60
C LYS A 73 8.57 -6.98 11.80
N VAL A 74 9.59 -6.14 11.93
CA VAL A 74 9.73 -4.90 11.15
C VAL A 74 10.51 -5.21 9.87
N TYR A 75 9.95 -4.85 8.73
CA TYR A 75 10.59 -4.93 7.43
C TYR A 75 10.90 -3.52 6.94
N THR A 76 12.18 -3.21 6.75
CA THR A 76 12.64 -1.95 6.16
C THR A 76 13.27 -2.28 4.81
N ASN A 77 12.60 -1.87 3.72
CA ASN A 77 13.03 -2.19 2.37
C ASN A 77 12.88 -0.97 1.45
N SER A 78 13.77 -0.86 0.46
CA SER A 78 13.60 0.05 -0.68
C SER A 78 12.81 -0.63 -1.79
N TYR A 79 11.80 0.05 -2.33
CA TYR A 79 10.97 -0.42 -3.43
C TYR A 79 11.09 0.51 -4.64
N PRO A 80 11.35 0.00 -5.85
CA PRO A 80 11.40 0.85 -7.04
C PRO A 80 10.00 1.34 -7.41
N LEU A 81 9.91 2.64 -7.74
CA LEU A 81 8.71 3.25 -8.27
C LEU A 81 8.69 3.05 -9.79
N LEU A 82 7.81 2.15 -10.24
CA LEU A 82 7.70 1.75 -11.63
C LEU A 82 6.38 2.25 -12.23
N VAL A 83 6.45 2.84 -13.42
CA VAL A 83 5.30 3.32 -14.18
C VAL A 83 5.36 2.77 -15.59
N LEU A 84 4.24 2.22 -16.06
CA LEU A 84 4.11 1.74 -17.44
C LEU A 84 3.66 2.89 -18.34
N HIS A 85 4.51 3.27 -19.29
CA HIS A 85 4.19 4.21 -20.35
C HIS A 85 3.99 3.47 -21.68
N ARG A 86 3.42 4.14 -22.70
CA ARG A 86 3.27 3.55 -24.05
C ARG A 86 4.63 3.14 -24.66
N SER A 87 5.70 3.82 -24.25
CA SER A 87 7.08 3.55 -24.66
C SER A 87 7.77 2.45 -23.83
N GLY A 88 7.11 1.88 -22.83
CA GLY A 88 7.66 0.83 -21.97
C GLY A 88 7.62 1.16 -20.47
N LEU A 89 8.22 0.27 -19.68
CA LEU A 89 8.32 0.41 -18.23
C LEU A 89 9.43 1.41 -17.87
N LYS A 90 9.10 2.44 -17.10
CA LYS A 90 10.05 3.45 -16.63
C LYS A 90 10.18 3.38 -15.11
N LYS A 91 11.42 3.38 -14.61
CA LYS A 91 11.74 3.59 -13.20
C LYS A 91 11.75 5.09 -12.92
N MET A 92 10.88 5.54 -12.02
CA MET A 92 10.72 6.95 -11.64
C MET A 92 11.50 7.31 -10.37
N GLY A 93 11.95 6.32 -9.61
CA GLY A 93 12.68 6.51 -8.36
C GLY A 93 12.60 5.26 -7.49
N GLU A 94 12.84 5.43 -6.19
CA GLU A 94 12.66 4.42 -5.16
C GLU A 94 11.98 5.04 -3.94
N ILE A 95 11.33 4.22 -3.12
CA ILE A 95 10.78 4.63 -1.83
C ILE A 95 11.19 3.62 -0.77
N GLU A 96 11.70 4.14 0.34
CA GLU A 96 12.00 3.34 1.52
C GLU A 96 10.76 3.26 2.42
N LEU A 97 10.39 2.04 2.82
CA LEU A 97 9.22 1.79 3.65
C LEU A 97 9.59 0.88 4.81
N ALA A 98 9.12 1.24 6.02
CA ALA A 98 9.12 0.37 7.19
C ALA A 98 7.69 -0.15 7.44
N VAL A 99 7.51 -1.47 7.41
CA VAL A 99 6.20 -2.11 7.61
C VAL A 99 6.30 -3.15 8.73
N ARG A 100 5.32 -3.14 9.63
CA ARG A 100 5.15 -4.14 10.69
C ARG A 100 3.71 -4.62 10.72
N PHE A 101 3.53 -5.93 10.66
CA PHE A 101 2.24 -6.58 10.89
C PHE A 101 2.20 -7.11 12.32
N VAL A 102 1.06 -7.01 13.00
CA VAL A 102 0.87 -7.56 14.35
C VAL A 102 -0.42 -8.34 14.37
N CYS A 103 -0.31 -9.64 14.67
CA CYS A 103 -1.44 -10.52 14.92
C CYS A 103 -1.38 -10.98 16.39
N PRO A 104 -2.38 -10.66 17.23
CA PRO A 104 -2.53 -11.30 18.53
C PRO A 104 -2.63 -12.81 18.32
N SER A 105 -1.95 -13.59 19.15
CA SER A 105 -1.61 -15.01 19.01
C SER A 105 -2.78 -16.02 19.09
N LEU A 106 -3.94 -15.69 18.52
CA LEU A 106 -5.18 -16.48 18.58
C LEU A 106 -5.77 -16.88 17.22
N LEU A 107 -5.01 -16.73 16.12
CA LEU A 107 -5.37 -17.38 14.86
C LEU A 107 -4.43 -18.57 14.64
N PRO A 108 -4.69 -19.73 15.28
CA PRO A 108 -4.09 -20.96 14.81
C PRO A 108 -4.56 -21.13 13.37
N ASP A 109 -3.60 -21.21 12.46
CA ASP A 109 -3.83 -21.53 11.06
C ASP A 109 -4.79 -20.60 10.31
N THR A 110 -4.37 -19.35 10.08
CA THR A 110 -4.97 -18.56 8.99
C THR A 110 -5.00 -19.35 7.67
N CYS A 111 -3.99 -20.20 7.42
CA CYS A 111 -3.99 -21.17 6.32
C CYS A 111 -5.08 -22.26 6.42
N ALA A 112 -5.45 -22.76 7.61
CA ALA A 112 -6.50 -23.77 7.74
C ALA A 112 -7.90 -23.19 7.44
N ILE A 113 -8.13 -21.91 7.75
CA ILE A 113 -9.39 -21.22 7.41
C ILE A 113 -9.57 -21.14 5.88
N TYR A 114 -8.50 -20.95 5.11
CA TYR A 114 -8.54 -20.99 3.64
C TYR A 114 -8.37 -22.39 3.04
N GLY A 115 -8.00 -23.39 3.85
CA GLY A 115 -7.84 -24.79 3.46
C GLY A 115 -9.12 -25.62 3.64
N GLN A 116 -10.16 -25.09 4.28
CA GLN A 116 -11.45 -25.76 4.37
C GLN A 116 -12.18 -25.68 3.02
N PRO A 117 -12.59 -26.83 2.43
CA PRO A 117 -13.34 -26.83 1.18
C PRO A 117 -14.69 -26.13 1.40
N LEU A 118 -14.95 -25.07 0.61
CA LEU A 118 -16.21 -24.32 0.59
C LEU A 118 -17.35 -25.06 -0.14
N LEU A 119 -17.19 -26.35 -0.43
CA LEU A 119 -18.22 -27.11 -1.14
C LEU A 119 -19.31 -27.55 -0.14
N PRO A 120 -20.58 -27.23 -0.37
CA PRO A 120 -21.65 -27.81 0.43
C PRO A 120 -21.59 -29.34 0.29
N ARG A 121 -21.89 -30.06 1.38
CA ARG A 121 -22.09 -31.51 1.30
C ARG A 121 -23.15 -31.77 0.23
N MET A 122 -22.72 -32.33 -0.90
CA MET A 122 -23.65 -32.88 -1.87
C MET A 122 -24.40 -34.01 -1.17
N HIS A 123 -25.71 -33.84 -1.05
CA HIS A 123 -26.63 -34.74 -0.37
C HIS A 123 -27.27 -35.71 -1.37
#